data_AF-A0A7X6SCR2-F1
#
_entry.id   AF-A0A7X6SCR2-F1
#
_cell.length_a   1.000
_cell.length_b   1.000
_cell.length_c   1.000
_cell.angle_alpha   90.00
_cell.angle_beta   90.00
_cell.angle_gamma   90.00
#
_symmetry.space_group_name_H-M   'P 1'
#
loop_
_entity.id
_entity.type
_entity.pdbx_description
1 polymer ?
#
loop_
_entity_poly.entity_id
_entity_poly.type
_entity_poly.pdbx_seq_one_letter_code
_entity_poly.pdbx_strand_id
1 'polypeptide(L)'
;MKKYFEAKNSFKTSDVALFYRKTEHNLPLTTINWRIYSLVQKGILERLGRGVFRIGKNREFVPEITLQQKSLYKKILSLFPFSNICVWNTRIINEFSLHQSNINFTFVEVEKESLQSVFSN
;
A
#
# COMPACT_ATOMS: atom_id res chain seq x y z
N MET A 1 0.48 13.81 21.47
CA MET A 1 0.86 12.44 21.10
C MET A 1 1.96 12.39 20.04
N LYS A 2 1.77 12.99 18.85
CA LYS A 2 2.79 12.97 17.78
C LYS A 2 4.18 13.37 18.28
N LYS A 3 4.35 14.59 18.81
CA LYS A 3 5.60 15.08 19.43
C LYS A 3 6.19 14.17 20.52
N TYR A 4 5.36 13.40 21.23
CA TYR A 4 5.81 12.52 22.31
C TYR A 4 6.44 11.21 21.80
N PHE A 5 6.05 10.78 20.60
CA PHE A 5 6.49 9.52 19.99
C PHE A 5 7.29 9.72 18.69
N GLU A 6 7.41 10.94 18.19
CA GLU A 6 8.08 11.27 16.92
C GLU A 6 9.57 10.94 16.92
N ALA A 7 10.25 11.03 18.07
CA ALA A 7 11.65 10.65 18.23
C ALA A 7 11.86 9.12 18.37
N LYS A 8 10.79 8.31 18.47
CA LYS A 8 10.88 6.86 18.62
C LYS A 8 10.58 6.16 17.30
N ASN A 9 11.47 5.24 16.89
CA ASN A 9 11.27 4.39 15.70
C ASN A 9 10.03 3.48 15.83
N SER A 10 9.72 3.04 17.05
CA SER A 10 8.48 2.32 17.38
C SER A 10 8.18 2.40 18.88
N PHE A 11 6.96 2.06 19.27
CA PHE A 11 6.50 2.02 20.65
C PHE A 11 5.38 1.00 20.84
N LYS A 12 5.18 0.57 22.09
CA LYS A 12 4.23 -0.49 22.46
C LYS A 12 2.89 0.08 22.96
N THR A 13 1.87 -0.77 23.06
CA THR A 13 0.60 -0.43 23.75
C THR A 13 0.85 0.11 25.17
N SER A 14 1.85 -0.43 25.89
CA SER A 14 2.24 0.04 27.22
C SER A 14 2.74 1.48 27.21
N ASP A 15 3.51 1.88 26.19
CA ASP A 15 3.96 3.27 26.05
C ASP A 15 2.78 4.22 25.82
N VAL A 16 1.81 3.80 25.01
CA VAL A 16 0.57 4.57 24.77
C VAL A 16 -0.26 4.67 26.05
N ALA A 17 -0.34 3.59 26.83
CA ALA A 17 -1.01 3.57 28.13
C ALA A 17 -0.34 4.56 29.10
N LEU A 18 1.00 4.54 29.18
CA LEU A 18 1.78 5.47 29.99
C LEU A 18 1.55 6.92 29.54
N PHE A 19 1.48 7.18 28.24
CA PHE A 19 1.20 8.52 27.71
C PHE A 19 -0.17 9.05 28.18
N TYR A 20 -1.26 8.28 27.99
CA TYR A 20 -2.59 8.74 28.39
C TYR A 20 -2.77 8.86 29.90
N ARG A 21 -2.13 7.98 30.67
CA ARG A 21 -2.24 8.00 32.14
C ARG A 21 -1.53 9.18 32.81
N LYS A 22 -0.70 9.93 32.09
CA LYS A 22 -0.13 11.20 32.60
C LYS A 22 -1.19 12.26 32.83
N THR A 23 -2.28 12.24 32.06
CA THR A 23 -3.38 13.22 32.14
C THR A 23 -4.67 12.60 32.65
N GLU A 24 -4.92 11.33 32.33
CA GLU A 24 -6.12 10.59 32.69
C GLU A 24 -5.76 9.39 33.57
N HIS A 25 -5.68 9.62 34.87
CA HIS A 25 -5.39 8.58 35.86
C HIS A 25 -6.44 7.46 35.80
N ASN A 26 -6.01 6.20 35.96
CA ASN A 26 -6.86 5.00 35.92
C ASN A 26 -7.60 4.70 34.61
N LEU A 27 -7.13 5.23 33.47
CA LEU A 27 -7.71 4.88 32.17
C LEU A 27 -7.63 3.36 31.89
N PRO A 28 -8.78 2.69 31.63
CA PRO A 28 -8.82 1.26 31.33
C PRO A 28 -8.06 0.90 30.05
N LEU A 29 -7.48 -0.30 30.03
CA LEU A 29 -6.75 -0.79 28.86
C LEU A 29 -7.67 -0.96 27.63
N THR A 30 -8.94 -1.30 27.85
CA THR A 30 -9.96 -1.37 26.79
C THR A 30 -10.13 -0.03 26.08
N THR A 31 -10.22 1.07 26.82
CA THR A 31 -10.31 2.42 26.27
C THR A 31 -9.03 2.82 25.53
N ILE A 32 -7.86 2.45 26.06
CA ILE A 32 -6.57 2.67 25.38
C ILE A 32 -6.53 1.91 24.04
N ASN A 33 -6.98 0.65 24.02
CA ASN A 33 -7.06 -0.16 22.80
C ASN A 33 -8.02 0.46 21.78
N TRP A 34 -9.17 0.99 22.21
CA TRP A 34 -10.10 1.72 21.35
C TRP A 34 -9.47 3.00 20.76
N ARG A 35 -8.73 3.76 21.56
CA ARG A 35 -8.01 4.96 21.08
C ARG A 35 -6.93 4.58 20.07
N ILE A 36 -6.15 3.54 20.34
CA ILE A 36 -5.16 3.00 19.40
C ILE A 36 -5.84 2.61 18.09
N TYR A 37 -6.94 1.86 18.16
CA TYR A 37 -7.70 1.46 16.97
C TYR A 37 -8.14 2.69 16.15
N SER A 38 -8.74 3.69 16.79
CA SER A 38 -9.16 4.94 16.12
C SER A 38 -7.98 5.68 15.46
N LEU A 39 -6.83 5.74 16.13
CA LEU A 39 -5.64 6.40 15.60
C LEU A 39 -5.02 5.65 14.42
N VAL A 40 -5.11 4.32 14.41
CA VAL A 40 -4.71 3.50 13.25
C VAL A 40 -5.64 3.73 12.07
N GLN A 41 -6.96 3.75 12.30
CA GLN A 41 -7.95 4.04 11.24
C GLN A 41 -7.77 5.44 10.64
N LYS A 42 -7.36 6.41 11.47
CA LYS A 42 -7.05 7.78 11.01
C LYS A 42 -5.67 7.93 10.35
N GLY A 43 -4.89 6.86 10.24
CA GLY A 43 -3.54 6.90 9.65
C GLY A 43 -2.51 7.70 10.47
N ILE A 44 -2.78 7.94 11.75
CA ILE A 44 -1.85 8.64 12.66
C ILE A 44 -0.85 7.64 13.24
N LEU A 45 -1.30 6.41 13.49
CA LEU A 45 -0.48 5.28 13.91
C LEU A 45 -0.42 4.22 12.82
N GLU A 46 0.77 3.71 12.58
CA GLU A 46 0.98 2.51 11.78
C GLU A 46 1.27 1.34 12.71
N ARG A 47 0.60 0.20 12.48
CA ARG A 47 0.84 -1.04 13.23
C ARG A 47 1.98 -1.82 12.57
N LEU A 48 3.08 -2.01 13.30
CA LEU A 48 4.21 -2.82 12.85
C LEU A 48 4.07 -4.30 13.27
N GLY A 49 3.24 -4.57 14.29
CA GLY A 49 3.00 -5.92 14.80
C GLY A 49 2.01 -5.94 15.96
N ARG A 50 1.89 -7.09 16.63
CA ARG A 50 1.01 -7.23 17.81
C ARG A 50 1.46 -6.27 18.91
N GLY A 51 0.65 -5.25 19.15
CA GLY A 51 0.92 -4.24 20.19
C GLY A 51 2.09 -3.31 19.93
N VAL A 52 2.63 -3.25 18.70
CA VAL A 52 3.77 -2.38 18.32
C VAL A 52 3.34 -1.43 17.20
N PHE A 53 3.68 -0.16 17.37
CA PHE A 53 3.23 0.94 16.52
C PHE A 53 4.36 1.93 16.24
N ARG A 54 4.19 2.75 15.19
CA ARG A 54 4.97 3.97 14.96
C ARG A 54 4.06 5.13 14.58
N ILE A 55 4.56 6.37 14.70
CA ILE A 55 3.88 7.54 14.14
C ILE A 55 3.96 7.47 12.62
N GLY A 56 2.83 7.73 11.96
CA GLY A 56 2.77 7.81 10.50
C GLY A 56 1.63 6.99 9.93
N LYS A 57 1.53 7.07 8.60
CA LYS A 57 0.61 6.29 7.79
C LYS A 57 1.39 5.14 7.16
N ASN A 58 0.72 4.01 6.99
CA ASN A 58 1.21 2.97 6.08
C ASN A 58 1.50 3.61 4.72
N ARG A 59 2.60 3.24 4.06
CA ARG A 59 2.80 3.65 2.67
C ARG A 59 1.70 2.99 1.86
N GLU A 60 0.79 3.78 1.31
CA GLU A 60 -0.16 3.27 0.34
C GLU A 60 0.63 2.95 -0.92
N PHE A 61 0.50 1.71 -1.37
CA PHE A 61 1.04 1.29 -2.64
C PHE A 61 0.30 2.04 -3.75
N VAL A 62 1.03 2.86 -4.50
CA VAL A 62 0.51 3.58 -5.66
C VAL A 62 1.31 3.13 -6.88
N PRO A 63 0.76 2.23 -7.72
CA PRO A 63 1.50 1.73 -8.86
C PRO A 63 1.82 2.87 -9.83
N GLU A 64 3.09 2.96 -10.22
CA GLU A 64 3.50 3.87 -11.29
C GLU A 64 2.96 3.36 -12.63
N ILE A 65 2.19 4.20 -13.33
CA ILE A 65 1.72 3.91 -14.69
C ILE A 65 2.47 4.82 -15.67
N THR A 66 3.39 4.24 -16.41
CA THR A 66 4.24 4.94 -17.38
C THR A 66 3.46 5.42 -18.62
N LEU A 67 4.01 6.42 -19.32
CA LEU A 67 3.46 6.88 -20.60
C LEU A 67 3.46 5.75 -21.65
N GLN A 68 4.47 4.88 -21.63
CA GLN A 68 4.58 3.73 -22.53
C GLN A 68 3.42 2.74 -22.33
N GLN A 69 3.10 2.39 -21.08
CA GLN A 69 1.95 1.53 -20.76
C GLN A 69 0.63 2.16 -21.22
N LYS A 70 0.43 3.46 -20.96
CA LYS A 70 -0.77 4.18 -21.40
C LYS A 70 -0.90 4.21 -22.92
N SER A 71 0.20 4.46 -23.63
CA SER A 71 0.22 4.49 -25.09
C SER A 71 -0.08 3.12 -25.69
N LEU A 72 0.53 2.06 -25.14
CA LEU A 72 0.32 0.69 -25.60
C LEU A 72 -1.13 0.25 -25.38
N TYR A 73 -1.66 0.49 -24.17
CA TYR A 73 -3.06 0.22 -23.85
C TYR A 73 -4.01 0.91 -24.84
N LYS A 74 -3.84 2.22 -25.07
CA LYS A 74 -4.68 2.98 -26.01
C LYS A 74 -4.60 2.45 -27.44
N LYS A 75 -3.40 2.07 -27.90
CA LYS A 75 -3.21 1.51 -29.25
C LYS A 75 -3.97 0.20 -29.42
N ILE A 76 -3.83 -0.73 -28.46
CA ILE A 76 -4.52 -2.02 -28.53
C ILE A 76 -6.03 -1.82 -28.43
N LEU A 77 -6.50 -0.99 -27.49
CA LEU A 77 -7.92 -0.70 -27.34
C LEU A 77 -8.54 -0.06 -28.59
N SER A 78 -7.78 0.74 -29.35
CA SER A 78 -8.28 1.32 -30.60
C SER A 78 -8.51 0.30 -31.71
N LEU A 79 -7.76 -0.81 -31.70
CA LEU A 79 -7.89 -1.91 -32.66
C LEU A 79 -8.92 -2.94 -32.19
N PHE A 80 -9.05 -3.13 -30.87
CA PHE A 80 -9.90 -4.14 -30.24
C PHE A 80 -10.76 -3.49 -29.16
N PRO A 81 -11.75 -2.65 -29.52
CA PRO A 81 -12.51 -1.83 -28.56
C PRO A 81 -13.41 -2.64 -27.62
N PHE A 82 -13.68 -3.90 -27.95
CA PHE A 82 -14.54 -4.79 -27.16
C PHE A 82 -13.75 -5.80 -26.31
N SER A 83 -12.43 -5.84 -26.42
CA SER A 83 -11.59 -6.77 -25.65
C SER A 83 -11.22 -6.20 -24.29
N ASN A 84 -11.31 -7.02 -23.24
CA ASN A 84 -10.69 -6.68 -21.96
C ASN A 84 -9.16 -6.80 -22.08
N ILE A 85 -8.46 -5.70 -21.77
CA ILE A 85 -7.01 -5.59 -21.92
C ILE A 85 -6.41 -5.10 -20.61
N CYS A 86 -5.35 -5.75 -20.15
CA CYS A 86 -4.51 -5.28 -19.06
C CYS A 86 -3.08 -5.09 -19.55
N VAL A 87 -2.48 -3.94 -19.25
CA VAL A 87 -1.07 -3.66 -19.55
C VAL A 87 -0.36 -3.32 -18.27
N TRP A 88 0.63 -4.13 -17.89
CA TRP A 88 1.38 -3.93 -16.67
C TRP A 88 2.86 -4.27 -16.86
N ASN A 89 3.70 -3.87 -15.91
CA ASN A 89 5.14 -4.05 -15.99
C ASN A 89 5.66 -4.66 -14.70
N THR A 90 6.58 -5.62 -14.77
CA THR A 90 7.10 -6.34 -13.60
C THR A 90 7.81 -5.46 -12.59
N ARG A 91 8.20 -4.23 -12.97
CA ARG A 91 8.72 -3.21 -12.05
C ARG A 91 7.78 -2.95 -10.87
N ILE A 92 6.47 -3.13 -11.06
CA ILE A 92 5.47 -3.00 -9.99
C ILE A 92 5.75 -3.95 -8.80
N ILE A 93 6.35 -5.11 -9.08
CA ILE A 93 6.66 -6.14 -8.08
C ILE A 93 7.90 -5.75 -7.24
N ASN A 94 8.78 -4.90 -7.76
CA ASN A 94 10.01 -4.50 -7.06
C ASN A 94 9.73 -3.75 -5.75
N GLU A 95 8.58 -3.10 -5.60
CA GLU A 95 8.19 -2.43 -4.34
C GLU A 95 7.93 -3.43 -3.19
N PHE A 96 7.59 -4.67 -3.54
CA PHE A 96 7.31 -5.75 -2.59
C PHE A 96 8.45 -6.77 -2.49
N SER A 97 9.56 -6.53 -3.21
CA SER A 97 10.66 -7.49 -3.32
C SER A 97 11.88 -7.03 -2.53
N LEU A 98 12.50 -7.95 -1.79
CA LEU A 98 13.78 -7.69 -1.11
C LEU A 98 14.93 -7.53 -2.12
N HIS A 99 14.91 -8.33 -3.19
CA HIS A 99 15.86 -8.24 -4.29
C HIS A 99 15.18 -7.52 -5.47
N GLN A 100 15.64 -6.31 -5.79
CA GLN A 100 15.10 -5.56 -6.92
C GLN A 100 15.71 -6.05 -8.23
N SER A 101 14.86 -6.48 -9.16
CA SER A 101 15.29 -6.85 -10.50
C SER A 101 15.51 -5.60 -11.35
N ASN A 102 16.67 -5.51 -12.00
CA ASN A 102 16.97 -4.45 -12.97
C ASN A 102 16.42 -4.76 -14.39
N ILE A 103 15.86 -5.95 -14.57
CA ILE A 103 15.21 -6.38 -15.81
C ILE A 103 13.71 -6.31 -15.58
N ASN A 104 13.02 -5.57 -16.44
CA ASN A 104 11.58 -5.36 -16.35
C ASN A 104 10.90 -5.82 -17.64
N PHE A 105 9.83 -6.60 -17.51
CA PHE A 105 9.02 -7.06 -18.63
C PHE A 105 7.68 -6.32 -18.64
N THR A 106 7.22 -5.93 -19.82
CA THR A 106 5.87 -5.41 -20.02
C THR A 106 4.98 -6.54 -20.51
N PHE A 107 3.90 -6.80 -19.78
CA PHE A 107 2.89 -7.79 -20.12
C PHE A 107 1.67 -7.10 -20.70
N VAL A 108 1.11 -7.73 -21.73
CA VAL A 108 -0.19 -7.40 -22.32
C VAL A 108 -1.05 -8.64 -22.16
N GLU A 109 -2.07 -8.55 -21.31
CA GLU A 109 -3.03 -9.62 -21.08
C GLU A 109 -4.34 -9.27 -21.78
N VAL A 110 -4.92 -10.27 -22.43
CA VAL A 110 -6.21 -10.19 -23.12
C VAL A 110 -6.99 -11.47 -22.88
N GLU A 111 -8.30 -11.42 -23.10
CA GLU A 111 -9.16 -12.59 -23.03
C GLU A 111 -8.73 -13.66 -24.05
N LYS A 112 -9.01 -14.92 -23.72
CA LYS A 112 -8.61 -16.07 -24.54
C LYS A 112 -9.15 -15.98 -25.97
N GLU A 113 -10.36 -15.47 -26.10
CA GLU A 113 -11.08 -15.26 -27.36
C GLU A 113 -10.41 -14.17 -28.21
N SER A 114 -9.73 -13.21 -27.57
CA SER A 114 -9.06 -12.07 -28.22
C SER A 114 -7.59 -12.34 -28.55
N LEU A 115 -6.99 -13.40 -28.01
CA LEU A 115 -5.56 -13.71 -28.12
C LEU A 115 -5.06 -13.76 -29.58
N GLN A 116 -5.77 -14.49 -30.44
CA GLN A 116 -5.38 -14.60 -31.86
C GLN A 116 -5.51 -13.27 -32.60
N SER A 117 -6.61 -12.54 -32.38
CA SER A 117 -6.83 -11.26 -33.05
C SER A 117 -5.79 -10.21 -32.67
N VAL A 118 -5.36 -10.20 -31.41
CA VAL A 118 -4.42 -9.21 -30.86
C VAL A 118 -2.97 -9.52 -31.23
N PHE A 119 -2.55 -10.78 -31.22
CA PHE A 119 -1.14 -11.16 -31.38
C PHE A 119 -0.74 -11.70 -32.76
N SER A 120 -1.71 -11.98 -33.63
CA SER A 120 -1.44 -12.49 -34.99
C SER A 120 -1.60 -11.41 -36.08
N ASN A 121 -1.66 -10.13 -35.68
CA ASN A 121 -1.74 -8.95 -36.54
C ASN A 121 -0.43 -8.14 -36.55
#